data_AF-A0A7C8PEP2-F1
#
_entry.id   AF-A0A7C8PEP2-F1
#
_cell.length_a   1.000
_cell.length_b   1.000
_cell.length_c   1.000
_cell.angle_alpha   90.00
_cell.angle_beta   90.00
_cell.angle_gamma   90.00
#
_symmetry.space_group_name_H-M   'P 1'
#
loop_
_entity.id
_entity.type
_entity.pdbx_description
1 polymer ?
#
loop_
_entity_poly.entity_id
_entity_poly.type
_entity_poly.pdbx_seq_one_letter_code
_entity_poly.pdbx_strand_id
1 'polypeptide(L)'
;MTIEEKQSVTGTGIQTGPKDLIILKRPEIAKGDTITVKIPDLLVSILEKPRDLNPLLDKTLDMDDWVCKLLGFDERLSKEWVNMRFPLLCASMIPNSSEQPLRGYNEWVAWAFPFDDRIDGGDLANDLDGAAAEIIETLAIMDDDHPIIDPEVNGIRHIFQKLWLRISKYAPPDERRRYKRLNREYMLGLLQQIKWLGYKDRVLTIDEYLAFRRPSSGVGPTCLFAEWSVTESNKIPCEVVEHPSVEIFRYLVMDIVAISNDIYSCPKDIPNGEGSSTVCILLKQGYSLQEAIDEAGKMVIDRYKMWEQAVRDLPSWGEEIDAVVLKLIQAYSDVCWGDTMWSFQTARYMGAEKEQARATGMLTFAVKDVEKAARVPQSS
;
A
#
# COMPACT_ATOMS: atom_id res chain seq x y z
N MET A 1 28.53 -47.91 11.21
CA MET A 1 29.54 -46.83 11.23
C MET A 1 29.43 -46.10 9.90
N THR A 2 28.48 -45.17 9.83
CA THR A 2 28.31 -44.25 8.71
C THR A 2 28.98 -42.94 9.10
N ILE A 3 29.89 -42.48 8.25
CA ILE A 3 30.68 -41.28 8.44
C ILE A 3 29.82 -40.10 7.97
N GLU A 4 29.41 -39.24 8.90
CA GLU A 4 28.86 -37.92 8.60
C GLU A 4 30.00 -36.97 8.23
N GLU A 5 29.95 -36.43 7.01
CA GLU A 5 30.80 -35.32 6.58
C GLU A 5 30.35 -34.01 7.23
N LYS A 6 31.14 -33.53 8.18
CA LYS A 6 31.12 -32.15 8.67
C LYS A 6 31.63 -31.20 7.57
N GLN A 7 30.78 -30.31 7.08
CA GLN A 7 31.25 -29.09 6.41
C GLN A 7 31.45 -27.96 7.43
N SER A 8 32.66 -27.41 7.41
CA SER A 8 33.18 -26.39 8.31
C SER A 8 32.61 -25.00 8.04
N VAL A 9 32.23 -24.28 9.11
CA VAL A 9 31.82 -22.88 9.10
C VAL A 9 32.98 -22.03 9.63
N THR A 10 33.38 -20.97 8.90
CA THR A 10 34.36 -19.99 9.39
C THR A 10 33.91 -18.55 9.10
N GLY A 11 33.85 -17.72 10.17
CA GLY A 11 33.84 -16.24 10.16
C GLY A 11 32.49 -15.62 10.56
N THR A 12 32.13 -15.36 11.83
CA THR A 12 32.54 -14.34 12.83
C THR A 12 32.23 -12.86 12.50
N GLY A 13 31.25 -12.28 13.24
CA GLY A 13 31.11 -10.84 13.48
C GLY A 13 29.70 -10.39 13.90
N ILE A 14 29.42 -10.30 15.21
CA ILE A 14 28.17 -9.75 15.80
C ILE A 14 28.53 -8.54 16.67
N GLN A 15 27.74 -7.45 16.60
CA GLN A 15 27.56 -6.49 17.69
C GLN A 15 26.09 -6.05 17.82
N THR A 16 25.64 -5.82 19.05
CA THR A 16 24.26 -5.95 19.54
C THR A 16 23.51 -4.61 19.75
N GLY A 17 22.28 -4.53 19.24
CA GLY A 17 21.20 -3.56 19.50
C GLY A 17 19.83 -4.26 19.41
N PRO A 18 18.68 -3.63 19.72
CA PRO A 18 17.45 -4.31 20.17
C PRO A 18 17.00 -5.43 19.22
N LYS A 19 17.03 -6.66 19.75
CA LYS A 19 16.71 -7.94 19.09
C LYS A 19 15.47 -7.84 18.20
N ASP A 20 15.46 -8.17 16.91
CA ASP A 20 16.45 -8.76 16.02
C ASP A 20 16.01 -8.40 14.60
N LEU A 21 16.73 -7.57 13.86
CA LEU A 21 16.81 -7.60 12.38
C LEU A 21 17.77 -6.48 11.95
N ILE A 22 18.93 -6.86 11.38
CA ILE A 22 19.35 -6.52 10.00
C ILE A 22 20.42 -7.57 9.62
N ILE A 23 20.29 -8.20 8.45
CA ILE A 23 21.32 -8.46 7.41
C ILE A 23 20.75 -9.45 6.37
N LEU A 24 20.78 -9.03 5.10
CA LEU A 24 20.53 -9.86 3.91
C LEU A 24 21.79 -10.65 3.49
N LYS A 25 21.76 -11.95 3.81
CA LYS A 25 22.01 -13.19 3.01
C LYS A 25 22.09 -14.33 4.06
N ARG A 26 21.44 -15.49 3.95
CA ARG A 26 20.70 -16.22 2.89
C ARG A 26 19.36 -16.76 3.47
N PRO A 27 18.31 -17.04 2.66
CA PRO A 27 18.29 -18.28 1.88
C PRO A 27 17.77 -18.16 0.43
N GLU A 28 18.36 -18.96 -0.45
CA GLU A 28 17.63 -19.64 -1.52
C GLU A 28 17.99 -21.11 -1.29
N ILE A 29 17.17 -21.80 -0.50
CA ILE A 29 17.34 -23.23 -0.21
C ILE A 29 16.25 -23.93 -1.00
N ALA A 30 16.58 -24.37 -2.21
CA ALA A 30 15.71 -25.27 -2.94
C ALA A 30 15.71 -26.63 -2.21
N LYS A 31 14.55 -27.04 -1.69
CA LYS A 31 14.39 -28.37 -1.08
C LYS A 31 13.24 -29.09 -1.77
N GLY A 32 13.57 -29.89 -2.77
CA GLY A 32 12.55 -30.49 -3.64
C GLY A 32 11.82 -29.41 -4.43
N ASP A 33 10.51 -29.31 -4.26
CA ASP A 33 9.64 -28.44 -5.07
C ASP A 33 9.38 -27.05 -4.47
N THR A 34 10.11 -26.65 -3.43
CA THR A 34 9.94 -25.34 -2.76
C THR A 34 11.21 -24.51 -2.72
N ILE A 35 11.02 -23.18 -2.73
CA ILE A 35 12.03 -22.14 -2.54
C ILE A 35 11.61 -21.32 -1.32
N THR A 36 12.52 -21.17 -0.35
CA THR A 36 12.33 -20.24 0.78
C THR A 36 13.30 -19.07 0.65
N VAL A 37 12.76 -17.86 0.81
CA VAL A 37 13.47 -16.57 0.75
C VAL A 37 13.19 -15.77 2.01
N LYS A 38 14.01 -14.75 2.27
CA LYS A 38 13.87 -13.83 3.40
C LYS A 38 13.51 -12.43 2.92
N ILE A 39 12.49 -11.83 3.51
CA ILE A 39 12.13 -10.43 3.25
C ILE A 39 13.13 -9.47 3.92
N PRO A 40 13.38 -8.29 3.32
CA PRO A 40 14.21 -7.25 3.91
C PRO A 40 13.58 -6.72 5.21
N ASP A 41 14.42 -6.21 6.10
CA ASP A 41 13.94 -5.40 7.22
C ASP A 41 13.68 -3.96 6.75
N LEU A 42 12.41 -3.55 6.81
CA LEU A 42 11.99 -2.20 6.45
C LEU A 42 11.71 -1.33 7.69
N LEU A 43 11.75 -1.89 8.91
CA LEU A 43 11.53 -1.15 10.16
C LEU A 43 12.80 -0.43 10.63
N VAL A 44 13.36 0.38 9.74
CA VAL A 44 14.62 1.12 9.92
C VAL A 44 14.42 2.59 9.55
N SER A 45 15.38 3.45 9.89
CA SER A 45 15.34 4.90 9.59
C SER A 45 14.01 5.52 10.04
N ILE A 46 13.21 6.08 9.12
CA ILE A 46 11.93 6.75 9.42
C ILE A 46 10.89 5.82 10.07
N LEU A 47 11.04 4.49 9.92
CA LEU A 47 10.14 3.48 10.49
C LEU A 47 10.70 2.77 11.74
N GLU A 48 11.92 3.10 12.19
CA GLU A 48 12.61 2.42 13.31
C GLU A 48 11.79 2.48 14.61
N LYS A 49 11.21 3.64 14.89
CA LYS A 49 10.41 3.83 16.11
C LYS A 49 9.03 3.21 15.92
N PRO A 50 8.53 2.40 16.86
CA PRO A 50 7.14 1.97 16.87
C PRO A 50 6.18 3.17 16.98
N ARG A 51 4.94 2.99 16.51
CA ARG A 51 3.82 3.92 16.72
C ARG A 51 2.75 3.25 17.57
N ASP A 52 2.06 4.05 18.38
CA ASP A 52 0.82 3.62 19.01
C ASP A 52 -0.30 3.58 17.97
N LEU A 53 -1.30 2.73 18.18
CA LEU A 53 -2.52 2.72 17.36
C LEU A 53 -3.40 3.91 17.72
N ASN A 54 -4.20 4.38 16.76
CA ASN A 54 -5.21 5.40 17.03
C ASN A 54 -6.15 4.93 18.16
N PRO A 55 -6.32 5.72 19.25
CA PRO A 55 -7.15 5.35 20.39
C PRO A 55 -8.65 5.23 20.05
N LEU A 56 -9.06 5.64 18.85
CA LEU A 56 -10.43 5.53 18.35
C LEU A 56 -10.67 4.27 17.49
N LEU A 57 -9.69 3.36 17.35
CA LEU A 57 -9.83 2.11 16.60
C LEU A 57 -11.14 1.37 16.92
N ASP A 58 -11.42 1.15 18.21
CA ASP A 58 -12.62 0.43 18.65
C ASP A 58 -13.93 1.10 18.21
N LYS A 59 -13.91 2.42 17.99
CA LYS A 59 -15.08 3.17 17.50
C LYS A 59 -15.31 3.07 16.01
N THR A 60 -14.40 2.44 15.27
CA THR A 60 -14.47 2.25 13.82
C THR A 60 -14.67 0.79 13.40
N LEU A 61 -14.70 -0.14 14.36
CA LEU A 61 -14.96 -1.57 14.09
C LEU A 61 -16.39 -1.82 13.57
N ASP A 62 -17.31 -0.88 13.80
CA ASP A 62 -18.66 -0.91 13.24
C ASP A 62 -18.68 -0.82 11.71
N MET A 63 -17.60 -0.32 11.10
CA MET A 63 -17.47 -0.19 9.65
C MET A 63 -17.52 -1.54 8.93
N ASP A 64 -16.92 -2.58 9.49
CA ASP A 64 -16.89 -3.89 8.84
C ASP A 64 -18.30 -4.48 8.72
N ASP A 65 -19.09 -4.44 9.80
CA ASP A 65 -20.48 -4.90 9.80
C ASP A 65 -21.36 -4.06 8.86
N TRP A 66 -21.16 -2.75 8.85
CA TRP A 66 -21.88 -1.85 7.95
C TRP A 66 -21.61 -2.17 6.47
N VAL A 67 -20.34 -2.34 6.07
CA VAL A 67 -19.97 -2.66 4.68
C VAL A 67 -20.51 -4.03 4.27
N CYS A 68 -20.33 -5.06 5.12
CA CYS A 68 -20.78 -6.41 4.79
C CYS A 68 -22.30 -6.46 4.55
N LYS A 69 -23.08 -5.76 5.39
CA LYS A 69 -24.53 -5.65 5.21
C LYS A 69 -24.91 -4.88 3.95
N LEU A 70 -24.26 -3.74 3.73
CA LEU A 70 -24.58 -2.86 2.60
C LEU A 70 -24.27 -3.51 1.25
N LEU A 71 -23.17 -4.26 1.16
CA LEU A 71 -22.77 -4.96 -0.06
C LEU A 71 -23.37 -6.38 -0.17
N GLY A 72 -24.21 -6.79 0.79
CA GLY A 72 -24.88 -8.09 0.77
C GLY A 72 -23.93 -9.28 0.86
N PHE A 73 -22.82 -9.15 1.60
CA PHE A 73 -21.85 -10.23 1.76
C PHE A 73 -22.44 -11.41 2.51
N ASP A 74 -22.17 -12.61 2.02
CA ASP A 74 -22.49 -13.85 2.74
C ASP A 74 -21.55 -14.06 3.95
N GLU A 75 -21.78 -15.12 4.72
CA GLU A 75 -20.97 -15.42 5.92
C GLU A 75 -19.48 -15.61 5.58
N ARG A 76 -19.16 -16.17 4.41
CA ARG A 76 -17.77 -16.41 4.00
C ARG A 76 -17.08 -15.10 3.65
N LEU A 77 -17.69 -14.29 2.79
CA LEU A 77 -17.17 -12.99 2.37
C LEU A 77 -17.06 -12.02 3.56
N SER A 78 -18.02 -12.04 4.47
CA SER A 78 -17.97 -11.23 5.71
C SER A 78 -16.77 -11.62 6.58
N LYS A 79 -16.49 -12.93 6.73
CA LYS A 79 -15.31 -13.41 7.46
C LYS A 79 -14.01 -13.01 6.75
N GLU A 80 -13.97 -13.12 5.42
CA GLU A 80 -12.81 -12.69 4.63
C GLU A 80 -12.55 -11.19 4.80
N TRP A 81 -13.59 -10.36 4.71
CA TRP A 81 -13.53 -8.91 4.94
C TRP A 81 -12.99 -8.55 6.32
N VAL A 82 -13.59 -9.07 7.40
CA VAL A 82 -13.16 -8.78 8.78
C VAL A 82 -11.70 -9.21 9.01
N ASN A 83 -11.27 -10.31 8.40
CA ASN A 83 -9.89 -10.79 8.49
C ASN A 83 -8.88 -9.93 7.73
N MET A 84 -9.32 -9.03 6.83
CA MET A 84 -8.47 -8.00 6.25
C MET A 84 -8.08 -6.94 7.28
N ARG A 85 -8.87 -6.73 8.34
CA ARG A 85 -8.60 -5.74 9.41
C ARG A 85 -8.41 -4.31 8.88
N PHE A 86 -9.29 -3.85 8.01
CA PHE A 86 -9.22 -2.49 7.46
C PHE A 86 -9.31 -1.36 8.50
N PRO A 87 -10.10 -1.47 9.58
CA PRO A 87 -10.03 -0.47 10.65
C PRO A 87 -8.66 -0.36 11.30
N LEU A 88 -7.94 -1.48 11.43
CA LEU A 88 -6.56 -1.49 11.93
C LEU A 88 -5.59 -0.81 10.97
N LEU A 89 -5.73 -1.03 9.66
CA LEU A 89 -4.96 -0.30 8.64
C LEU A 89 -5.13 1.20 8.85
N CYS A 90 -6.37 1.66 8.92
CA CYS A 90 -6.67 3.08 9.08
C CYS A 90 -6.11 3.64 10.39
N ALA A 91 -6.33 2.95 11.51
CA ALA A 91 -5.88 3.38 12.83
C ALA A 91 -4.34 3.38 12.99
N SER A 92 -3.64 2.53 12.24
CA SER A 92 -2.17 2.46 12.28
C SER A 92 -1.49 3.50 11.38
N MET A 93 -2.11 3.88 10.26
CA MET A 93 -1.58 4.86 9.32
C MET A 93 -1.80 6.32 9.75
N ILE A 94 -2.86 6.60 10.50
CA ILE A 94 -3.15 7.94 11.03
C ILE A 94 -3.37 7.90 12.56
N PRO A 95 -2.34 7.50 13.33
CA PRO A 95 -2.46 7.17 14.75
C PRO A 95 -2.86 8.37 15.62
N ASN A 96 -2.55 9.58 15.18
CA ASN A 96 -2.82 10.82 15.91
C ASN A 96 -4.09 11.56 15.43
N SER A 97 -4.87 10.95 14.53
CA SER A 97 -6.06 11.57 13.94
C SER A 97 -7.24 11.69 14.90
N SER A 98 -8.03 12.75 14.74
CA SER A 98 -9.37 12.81 15.30
C SER A 98 -10.35 11.86 14.59
N GLU A 99 -11.61 11.85 15.04
CA GLU A 99 -12.63 10.93 14.54
C GLU A 99 -12.98 11.15 13.06
N GLN A 100 -13.03 12.40 12.57
CA GLN A 100 -13.54 12.66 11.21
C GLN A 100 -12.60 12.18 10.10
N PRO A 101 -11.28 12.47 10.13
CA PRO A 101 -10.36 11.91 9.15
C PRO A 101 -10.25 10.39 9.28
N LEU A 102 -10.31 9.83 10.50
CA LEU A 102 -10.25 8.38 10.70
C LEU A 102 -11.48 7.66 10.12
N ARG A 103 -12.69 8.15 10.37
CA ARG A 103 -13.90 7.58 9.76
C ARG A 103 -13.93 7.78 8.25
N GLY A 104 -13.47 8.93 7.76
CA GLY A 104 -13.31 9.18 6.34
C GLY A 104 -12.34 8.19 5.70
N TYR A 105 -11.20 7.90 6.35
CA TYR A 105 -10.25 6.95 5.81
C TYR A 105 -10.82 5.52 5.78
N ASN A 106 -11.54 5.10 6.82
CA ASN A 106 -12.26 3.83 6.83
C ASN A 106 -13.28 3.73 5.70
N GLU A 107 -14.07 4.79 5.46
CA GLU A 107 -15.04 4.84 4.35
C GLU A 107 -14.34 4.79 2.98
N TRP A 108 -13.18 5.45 2.84
CA TRP A 108 -12.38 5.40 1.61
C TRP A 108 -11.82 4.00 1.37
N VAL A 109 -11.25 3.35 2.38
CA VAL A 109 -10.76 1.96 2.27
C VAL A 109 -11.93 1.01 1.96
N ALA A 110 -13.07 1.18 2.63
CA ALA A 110 -14.28 0.40 2.39
C ALA A 110 -14.82 0.53 0.96
N TRP A 111 -14.58 1.67 0.30
CA TRP A 111 -14.91 1.86 -1.11
C TRP A 111 -13.80 1.33 -2.03
N ALA A 112 -12.55 1.68 -1.75
CA ALA A 112 -11.42 1.49 -2.65
C ALA A 112 -11.17 0.00 -2.94
N PHE A 113 -11.28 -0.87 -1.94
CA PHE A 113 -11.05 -2.31 -2.14
C PHE A 113 -12.12 -2.97 -3.03
N PRO A 114 -13.43 -2.87 -2.75
CA PRO A 114 -14.46 -3.39 -3.67
C PRO A 114 -14.40 -2.74 -5.06
N PHE A 115 -14.06 -1.46 -5.15
CA PHE A 115 -13.95 -0.75 -6.43
C PHE A 115 -12.77 -1.27 -7.26
N ASP A 116 -11.60 -1.43 -6.63
CA ASP A 116 -10.39 -1.97 -7.25
C ASP A 116 -10.56 -3.44 -7.65
N ASP A 117 -11.16 -4.27 -6.79
CA ASP A 117 -11.39 -5.69 -7.06
C ASP A 117 -12.23 -5.91 -8.34
N ARG A 118 -13.20 -5.01 -8.63
CA ARG A 118 -13.96 -5.04 -9.89
C ARG A 118 -13.07 -4.86 -11.12
N ILE A 119 -12.03 -4.04 -10.99
CA ILE A 119 -11.10 -3.67 -12.07
C ILE A 119 -9.92 -4.66 -12.18
N ASP A 120 -9.37 -5.15 -11.08
CA ASP A 120 -8.17 -6.00 -11.11
C ASP A 120 -8.48 -7.45 -11.50
N GLY A 121 -9.61 -7.99 -11.04
CA GLY A 121 -10.00 -9.39 -11.29
C GLY A 121 -11.50 -9.65 -11.41
N GLY A 122 -12.32 -8.62 -11.33
CA GLY A 122 -13.77 -8.72 -11.33
C GLY A 122 -14.42 -8.53 -12.69
N ASP A 123 -15.65 -8.01 -12.67
CA ASP A 123 -16.52 -7.84 -13.84
C ASP A 123 -15.95 -6.86 -14.88
N LEU A 124 -15.06 -5.96 -14.49
CA LEU A 124 -14.49 -4.92 -15.35
C LEU A 124 -13.05 -5.21 -15.81
N ALA A 125 -12.44 -6.31 -15.36
CA ALA A 125 -11.02 -6.57 -15.59
C ALA A 125 -10.61 -6.70 -17.07
N ASN A 126 -11.55 -7.05 -17.95
CA ASN A 126 -11.35 -7.13 -19.40
C ASN A 126 -12.30 -6.21 -20.19
N ASP A 127 -12.97 -5.28 -19.53
CA ASP A 127 -13.92 -4.33 -20.12
C ASP A 127 -13.45 -2.90 -19.87
N LEU A 128 -12.58 -2.41 -20.75
CA LEU A 128 -12.02 -1.06 -20.63
C LEU A 128 -13.08 0.03 -20.75
N ASP A 129 -14.09 -0.17 -21.59
CA ASP A 129 -15.17 0.80 -21.79
C ASP A 129 -16.09 0.83 -20.56
N GLY A 130 -16.43 -0.33 -20.00
CA GLY A 130 -17.16 -0.45 -18.74
C GLY A 130 -16.40 0.13 -17.55
N ALA A 131 -15.10 -0.14 -17.43
CA ALA A 131 -14.23 0.47 -16.43
C ALA A 131 -14.19 2.01 -16.54
N ALA A 132 -14.08 2.53 -17.76
CA ALA A 132 -14.08 3.97 -18.01
C ALA A 132 -15.42 4.60 -17.63
N ALA A 133 -16.55 3.96 -17.97
CA ALA A 133 -17.88 4.43 -17.59
C ALA A 133 -18.07 4.44 -16.06
N GLU A 134 -17.67 3.37 -15.37
CA GLU A 134 -17.74 3.27 -13.90
C GLU A 134 -16.92 4.39 -13.22
N ILE A 135 -15.74 4.70 -13.76
CA ILE A 135 -14.89 5.77 -13.24
C ILE A 135 -15.52 7.14 -13.47
N ILE A 136 -16.07 7.41 -14.66
CA ILE A 136 -16.75 8.68 -14.95
C ILE A 136 -17.91 8.90 -13.99
N GLU A 137 -18.75 7.88 -13.79
CA GLU A 137 -19.90 7.96 -12.90
C GLU A 137 -19.49 8.12 -11.43
N THR A 138 -18.39 7.47 -11.01
CA THR A 138 -17.86 7.63 -9.65
C THR A 138 -17.23 9.00 -9.43
N LEU A 139 -16.55 9.58 -10.43
CA LEU A 139 -15.99 10.92 -10.33
C LEU A 139 -17.07 12.01 -10.22
N ALA A 140 -18.20 11.83 -10.90
CA ALA A 140 -19.34 12.75 -10.83
C ALA A 140 -19.91 12.88 -9.41
N ILE A 141 -19.74 11.86 -8.55
CA ILE A 141 -20.19 11.88 -7.14
C ILE A 141 -19.56 13.02 -6.34
N MET A 142 -18.36 13.46 -6.76
CA MET A 142 -17.68 14.55 -6.08
C MET A 142 -18.22 15.94 -6.45
N ASP A 143 -19.22 16.05 -7.32
CA ASP A 143 -19.89 17.32 -7.62
C ASP A 143 -20.95 17.66 -6.57
N ASP A 144 -21.11 18.96 -6.29
CA ASP A 144 -21.89 19.44 -5.13
C ASP A 144 -23.39 19.17 -5.25
N ASP A 145 -23.89 18.89 -6.45
CA ASP A 145 -25.29 18.65 -6.80
C ASP A 145 -25.57 17.19 -7.25
N HIS A 146 -24.64 16.27 -7.03
CA HIS A 146 -24.83 14.87 -7.40
C HIS A 146 -26.02 14.26 -6.63
N PRO A 147 -26.97 13.57 -7.30
CA PRO A 147 -28.14 12.98 -6.64
C PRO A 147 -27.74 11.90 -5.63
N ILE A 148 -28.57 11.70 -4.60
CA ILE A 148 -28.36 10.62 -3.64
C ILE A 148 -28.42 9.27 -4.35
N ILE A 149 -27.43 8.43 -4.09
CA ILE A 149 -27.33 7.08 -4.63
C ILE A 149 -28.04 6.14 -3.66
N ASP A 150 -29.01 5.40 -4.17
CA ASP A 150 -29.65 4.32 -3.41
C ASP A 150 -28.66 3.15 -3.25
N PRO A 151 -28.35 2.71 -2.00
CA PRO A 151 -27.42 1.60 -1.78
C PRO A 151 -27.89 0.28 -2.43
N GLU A 152 -29.19 0.08 -2.63
CA GLU A 152 -29.72 -1.11 -3.32
C GLU A 152 -29.47 -1.07 -4.84
N VAL A 153 -29.25 0.13 -5.40
CA VAL A 153 -28.92 0.31 -6.82
C VAL A 153 -27.43 0.16 -7.05
N ASN A 154 -26.60 0.82 -6.22
CA ASN A 154 -25.14 0.69 -6.29
C ASN A 154 -24.49 0.98 -4.93
N GLY A 155 -24.29 -0.08 -4.15
CA GLY A 155 -23.69 0.01 -2.83
C GLY A 155 -22.27 0.59 -2.81
N ILE A 156 -21.42 0.24 -3.78
CA ILE A 156 -20.03 0.73 -3.86
C ILE A 156 -20.00 2.25 -4.02
N ARG A 157 -20.78 2.80 -4.96
CA ARG A 157 -20.87 4.25 -5.16
C ARG A 157 -21.56 4.96 -4.02
N HIS A 158 -22.53 4.32 -3.36
CA HIS A 158 -23.12 4.85 -2.14
C HIS A 158 -22.07 5.04 -1.03
N ILE A 159 -21.15 4.08 -0.84
CA ILE A 159 -20.04 4.22 0.11
C ILE A 159 -19.17 5.44 -0.25
N PHE A 160 -18.80 5.61 -1.52
CA PHE A 160 -18.03 6.76 -1.97
C PHE A 160 -18.76 8.09 -1.81
N GLN A 161 -20.08 8.12 -2.04
CA GLN A 161 -20.88 9.31 -1.81
C GLN A 161 -20.93 9.68 -0.33
N LYS A 162 -21.09 8.70 0.56
CA LYS A 162 -21.05 8.93 2.01
C LYS A 162 -19.71 9.51 2.45
N LEU A 163 -18.60 8.97 1.93
CA LEU A 163 -17.27 9.54 2.12
C LEU A 163 -17.21 10.99 1.65
N TRP A 164 -17.64 11.28 0.41
CA TRP A 164 -17.54 12.61 -0.16
C TRP A 164 -18.35 13.64 0.63
N LEU A 165 -19.54 13.26 1.12
CA LEU A 165 -20.36 14.09 2.00
C LEU A 165 -19.65 14.38 3.33
N ARG A 166 -18.92 13.41 3.89
CA ARG A 166 -18.11 13.62 5.11
C ARG A 166 -16.96 14.58 4.86
N ILE A 167 -16.17 14.36 3.82
CA ILE A 167 -15.07 15.24 3.42
C ILE A 167 -15.62 16.66 3.22
N SER A 168 -16.71 16.79 2.46
CA SER A 168 -17.35 18.08 2.22
C SER A 168 -17.80 18.75 3.51
N LYS A 169 -18.35 18.01 4.47
CA LYS A 169 -18.83 18.61 5.72
C LYS A 169 -17.72 19.02 6.69
N TYR A 170 -16.64 18.26 6.79
CA TYR A 170 -15.69 18.37 7.90
C TYR A 170 -14.25 18.71 7.49
N ALA A 171 -13.84 18.43 6.25
CA ALA A 171 -12.48 18.76 5.83
C ALA A 171 -12.31 20.27 5.63
N PRO A 172 -11.12 20.83 5.94
CA PRO A 172 -10.81 22.22 5.61
C PRO A 172 -11.14 22.56 4.14
N PRO A 173 -11.65 23.77 3.83
CA PRO A 173 -12.15 24.10 2.49
C PRO A 173 -11.15 23.82 1.34
N ASP A 174 -9.87 24.08 1.57
CA ASP A 174 -8.81 23.87 0.57
C ASP A 174 -8.48 22.40 0.31
N GLU A 175 -8.83 21.49 1.23
CA GLU A 175 -8.62 20.04 1.09
C GLU A 175 -9.51 19.45 -0.01
N ARG A 176 -10.75 19.94 -0.18
CA ARG A 176 -11.72 19.36 -1.11
C ARG A 176 -11.18 19.30 -2.55
N ARG A 177 -10.46 20.36 -2.97
CA ARG A 177 -9.80 20.41 -4.29
C ARG A 177 -8.77 19.29 -4.44
N ARG A 178 -7.94 19.07 -3.41
CA ARG A 178 -6.92 18.02 -3.39
C ARG A 178 -7.54 16.62 -3.38
N TYR A 179 -8.62 16.40 -2.63
CA TYR A 179 -9.37 15.15 -2.65
C TYR A 179 -9.94 14.84 -4.04
N LYS A 180 -10.56 15.82 -4.72
CA LYS A 180 -11.02 15.63 -6.11
C LYS A 180 -9.87 15.26 -7.04
N ARG A 181 -8.73 15.96 -6.91
CA ARG A 181 -7.55 15.73 -7.74
C ARG A 181 -6.97 14.33 -7.55
N LEU A 182 -6.64 13.92 -6.33
CA LEU A 182 -5.96 12.64 -6.11
C LEU A 182 -6.88 11.43 -6.28
N ASN A 183 -8.19 11.54 -5.98
CA ASN A 183 -9.12 10.46 -6.33
C ASN A 183 -9.27 10.31 -7.85
N ARG A 184 -9.25 11.42 -8.59
CA ARG A 184 -9.20 11.38 -10.06
C ARG A 184 -7.92 10.74 -10.57
N GLU A 185 -6.76 11.14 -10.06
CA GLU A 185 -5.48 10.54 -10.41
C GLU A 185 -5.48 9.03 -10.13
N TYR A 186 -6.04 8.61 -8.98
CA TYR A 186 -6.18 7.19 -8.64
C TYR A 186 -7.03 6.41 -9.63
N MET A 187 -8.27 6.85 -9.87
CA MET A 187 -9.18 6.16 -10.77
C MET A 187 -8.65 6.11 -12.21
N LEU A 188 -8.06 7.21 -12.71
CA LEU A 188 -7.42 7.20 -14.03
C LEU A 188 -6.16 6.32 -14.07
N GLY A 189 -5.45 6.21 -12.94
CA GLY A 189 -4.33 5.28 -12.77
C GLY A 189 -4.76 3.81 -12.96
N LEU A 190 -5.94 3.43 -12.47
CA LEU A 190 -6.49 2.08 -12.67
C LEU A 190 -6.74 1.76 -14.15
N LEU A 191 -7.26 2.71 -14.93
CA LEU A 191 -7.41 2.53 -16.40
C LEU A 191 -6.05 2.37 -17.08
N GLN A 192 -5.06 3.14 -16.65
CA GLN A 192 -3.72 3.05 -17.17
C GLN A 192 -3.08 1.69 -16.83
N GLN A 193 -3.35 1.15 -15.63
CA GLN A 193 -2.96 -0.20 -15.22
C GLN A 193 -3.57 -1.26 -16.15
N ILE A 194 -4.89 -1.25 -16.39
CA ILE A 194 -5.54 -2.20 -17.33
C ILE A 194 -4.82 -2.19 -18.69
N LYS A 195 -4.55 -0.99 -19.23
CA LYS A 195 -3.86 -0.84 -20.52
C LYS A 195 -2.45 -1.45 -20.49
N TRP A 196 -1.69 -1.22 -19.41
CA TRP A 196 -0.34 -1.78 -19.25
C TRP A 196 -0.36 -3.31 -19.11
N LEU A 197 -1.29 -3.85 -18.33
CA LEU A 197 -1.51 -5.29 -18.16
C LEU A 197 -1.93 -5.98 -19.46
N GLY A 198 -2.59 -5.24 -20.37
CA GLY A 198 -2.95 -5.72 -21.70
C GLY A 198 -1.76 -5.99 -22.63
N TYR A 199 -0.58 -5.39 -22.39
CA TYR A 199 0.62 -5.63 -23.21
C TYR A 199 1.35 -6.90 -22.76
N LYS A 200 0.82 -8.06 -23.20
CA LYS A 200 1.31 -9.38 -22.78
C LYS A 200 2.72 -9.72 -23.24
N ASP A 201 3.26 -9.06 -24.26
CA ASP A 201 4.52 -9.44 -24.92
C ASP A 201 5.75 -8.64 -24.45
N ARG A 202 5.60 -7.84 -23.39
CA ARG A 202 6.64 -6.90 -22.94
C ARG A 202 6.89 -6.98 -21.44
N VAL A 203 8.16 -7.03 -21.06
CA VAL A 203 8.59 -6.81 -19.68
C VAL A 203 8.80 -5.31 -19.47
N LEU A 204 8.15 -4.75 -18.45
CA LEU A 204 8.31 -3.35 -18.08
C LEU A 204 9.67 -3.11 -17.40
N THR A 205 10.20 -1.89 -17.53
CA THR A 205 11.22 -1.42 -16.60
C THR A 205 10.58 -1.03 -15.26
N ILE A 206 11.38 -0.94 -14.19
CA ILE A 206 10.88 -0.51 -12.87
C ILE A 206 10.34 0.92 -12.93
N ASP A 207 10.99 1.82 -13.67
CA ASP A 207 10.51 3.20 -13.81
C ASP A 207 9.17 3.29 -14.53
N GLU A 208 8.98 2.49 -15.60
CA GLU A 208 7.70 2.40 -16.29
C GLU A 208 6.60 1.83 -15.41
N TYR A 209 6.92 0.82 -14.60
CA TYR A 209 6.01 0.26 -13.62
C TYR A 209 5.59 1.28 -12.57
N LEU A 210 6.56 1.93 -11.91
CA LEU A 210 6.29 2.94 -10.89
C LEU A 210 5.52 4.15 -11.44
N ALA A 211 5.68 4.48 -12.73
CA ALA A 211 4.96 5.58 -13.36
C ALA A 211 3.43 5.41 -13.33
N PHE A 212 2.90 4.20 -13.53
CA PHE A 212 1.46 3.94 -13.39
C PHE A 212 1.09 3.40 -12.01
N ARG A 213 2.00 2.70 -11.32
CA ARG A 213 1.73 2.16 -9.97
C ARG A 213 1.50 3.27 -8.94
N ARG A 214 2.23 4.39 -9.01
CA ARG A 214 2.02 5.55 -8.11
C ARG A 214 0.56 6.02 -8.10
N PRO A 215 -0.04 6.42 -9.24
CA PRO A 215 -1.44 6.80 -9.25
C PRO A 215 -2.35 5.61 -8.96
N SER A 216 -2.10 4.40 -9.48
CA SER A 216 -3.02 3.25 -9.31
C SER A 216 -2.99 2.59 -7.92
N SER A 217 -2.05 2.93 -7.05
CA SER A 217 -1.89 2.29 -5.72
C SER A 217 -2.94 2.70 -4.67
N GLY A 218 -3.61 3.84 -4.88
CA GLY A 218 -4.50 4.42 -3.85
C GLY A 218 -3.77 5.09 -2.67
N VAL A 219 -2.44 5.09 -2.66
CA VAL A 219 -1.63 5.68 -1.57
C VAL A 219 -1.71 7.22 -1.59
N GLY A 220 -1.87 7.83 -2.77
CA GLY A 220 -2.07 9.27 -2.88
C GLY A 220 -3.29 9.78 -2.12
N PRO A 221 -4.50 9.27 -2.39
CA PRO A 221 -5.68 9.57 -1.59
C PRO A 221 -5.53 9.24 -0.09
N THR A 222 -4.86 8.13 0.26
CA THR A 222 -4.54 7.78 1.65
C THR A 222 -3.79 8.91 2.37
N CYS A 223 -2.78 9.49 1.72
CA CYS A 223 -1.99 10.58 2.26
C CYS A 223 -2.84 11.81 2.61
N LEU A 224 -3.96 12.07 1.91
CA LEU A 224 -4.82 13.21 2.23
C LEU A 224 -5.51 13.07 3.59
N PHE A 225 -5.80 11.85 4.05
CA PHE A 225 -6.34 11.65 5.40
C PHE A 225 -5.30 11.91 6.48
N ALA A 226 -4.03 11.60 6.22
CA ALA A 226 -2.92 11.98 7.08
C ALA A 226 -2.72 13.50 7.09
N GLU A 227 -2.76 14.15 5.93
CA GLU A 227 -2.73 15.62 5.81
C GLU A 227 -3.89 16.26 6.59
N TRP A 228 -5.12 15.78 6.40
CA TRP A 228 -6.31 16.26 7.11
C TRP A 228 -6.18 16.11 8.63
N SER A 229 -5.63 15.00 9.13
CA SER A 229 -5.40 14.79 10.56
C SER A 229 -4.49 15.85 11.20
N VAL A 230 -3.63 16.49 10.41
CA VAL A 230 -2.78 17.59 10.86
C VAL A 230 -3.47 18.93 10.60
N THR A 231 -4.03 19.17 9.41
CA THR A 231 -4.54 20.47 8.99
C THR A 231 -5.84 20.87 9.69
N GLU A 232 -6.60 19.92 10.24
CA GLU A 232 -7.85 20.23 10.97
C GLU A 232 -7.63 21.05 12.25
N SER A 233 -6.47 20.88 12.90
CA SER A 233 -6.15 21.54 14.19
C SER A 233 -4.98 22.52 14.10
N ASN A 234 -4.36 22.67 12.93
CA ASN A 234 -3.19 23.51 12.73
C ASN A 234 -3.45 24.46 11.56
N LYS A 235 -3.16 25.76 11.76
CA LYS A 235 -3.25 26.75 10.69
C LYS A 235 -2.00 26.65 9.82
N ILE A 236 -2.13 26.06 8.63
CA ILE A 236 -1.08 26.02 7.62
C ILE A 236 -1.63 26.50 6.29
N PRO A 237 -0.95 27.44 5.61
CA PRO A 237 -1.38 27.89 4.28
C PRO A 237 -1.33 26.76 3.25
N CYS A 238 -2.29 26.70 2.34
CA CYS A 238 -2.38 25.62 1.37
C CYS A 238 -1.15 25.59 0.45
N GLU A 239 -0.57 26.75 0.13
CA GLU A 239 0.64 26.88 -0.67
C GLU A 239 1.87 26.24 -0.02
N VAL A 240 1.89 26.07 1.31
CA VAL A 240 2.96 25.35 2.02
C VAL A 240 2.76 23.85 1.89
N VAL A 241 1.53 23.36 2.08
CA VAL A 241 1.18 21.94 1.92
C VAL A 241 1.41 21.47 0.47
N GLU A 242 1.11 22.33 -0.50
CA GLU A 242 1.30 22.09 -1.93
C GLU A 242 2.70 22.52 -2.44
N HIS A 243 3.58 23.00 -1.56
CA HIS A 243 4.93 23.36 -1.97
C HIS A 243 5.70 22.10 -2.44
N PRO A 244 6.49 22.15 -3.54
CA PRO A 244 7.19 20.98 -4.05
C PRO A 244 8.09 20.27 -3.03
N SER A 245 8.69 21.02 -2.10
CA SER A 245 9.53 20.45 -1.02
C SER A 245 8.72 19.69 0.04
N VAL A 246 7.40 19.86 0.10
CA VAL A 246 6.49 19.09 0.95
C VAL A 246 5.81 17.98 0.14
N GLU A 247 5.43 18.25 -1.11
CA GLU A 247 4.79 17.27 -1.99
C GLU A 247 5.69 16.06 -2.29
N ILE A 248 7.01 16.24 -2.30
CA ILE A 248 7.97 15.14 -2.47
C ILE A 248 7.77 14.01 -1.46
N PHE A 249 7.37 14.31 -0.21
CA PHE A 249 7.12 13.30 0.80
C PHE A 249 5.93 12.41 0.41
N ARG A 250 4.88 12.95 -0.22
CA ARG A 250 3.75 12.15 -0.72
C ARG A 250 4.21 11.15 -1.78
N TYR A 251 5.06 11.57 -2.72
CA TYR A 251 5.63 10.67 -3.72
C TYR A 251 6.53 9.60 -3.12
N LEU A 252 7.30 9.95 -2.08
CA LEU A 252 8.11 8.98 -1.35
C LEU A 252 7.23 7.96 -0.61
N VAL A 253 6.14 8.38 0.03
CA VAL A 253 5.16 7.47 0.65
C VAL A 253 4.56 6.52 -0.39
N MET A 254 4.15 7.04 -1.56
CA MET A 254 3.64 6.22 -2.66
C MET A 254 4.63 5.13 -3.08
N ASP A 255 5.90 5.48 -3.27
CA ASP A 255 6.95 4.52 -3.64
C ASP A 255 7.21 3.51 -2.51
N ILE A 256 7.37 3.98 -1.27
CA ILE A 256 7.67 3.12 -0.12
C ILE A 256 6.55 2.11 0.08
N VAL A 257 5.30 2.56 0.12
CA VAL A 257 4.14 1.69 0.36
C VAL A 257 3.93 0.75 -0.83
N ALA A 258 3.98 1.23 -2.07
CA ALA A 258 3.77 0.37 -3.24
C ALA A 258 4.82 -0.74 -3.35
N ILE A 259 6.11 -0.41 -3.18
CA ILE A 259 7.19 -1.39 -3.29
C ILE A 259 7.18 -2.35 -2.09
N SER A 260 6.89 -1.86 -0.88
CA SER A 260 6.74 -2.72 0.31
C SER A 260 5.57 -3.68 0.13
N ASN A 261 4.45 -3.20 -0.41
CA ASN A 261 3.29 -4.00 -0.74
C ASN A 261 3.65 -5.14 -1.70
N ASP A 262 4.34 -4.83 -2.80
CA ASP A 262 4.79 -5.83 -3.78
C ASP A 262 5.68 -6.94 -3.16
N ILE A 263 6.46 -6.60 -2.11
CA ILE A 263 7.26 -7.57 -1.36
C ILE A 263 6.36 -8.45 -0.48
N TYR A 264 5.40 -7.87 0.25
CA TYR A 264 4.54 -8.62 1.17
C TYR A 264 3.44 -9.41 0.45
N SER A 265 2.96 -8.93 -0.69
CA SER A 265 1.92 -9.55 -1.50
C SER A 265 2.46 -10.65 -2.42
N CYS A 266 3.78 -10.73 -2.66
CA CYS A 266 4.33 -11.71 -3.61
C CYS A 266 3.91 -13.18 -3.38
N PRO A 267 3.65 -13.69 -2.15
CA PRO A 267 3.10 -15.05 -1.96
C PRO A 267 1.69 -15.25 -2.50
N LYS A 268 0.90 -14.17 -2.62
CA LYS A 268 -0.40 -14.15 -3.31
C LYS A 268 -0.19 -14.02 -4.82
N ASP A 269 0.64 -13.06 -5.22
CA ASP A 269 0.70 -12.57 -6.60
C ASP A 269 1.39 -13.56 -7.55
N ILE A 270 2.51 -14.17 -7.11
CA ILE A 270 3.30 -15.09 -7.93
C ILE A 270 2.48 -16.32 -8.37
N PRO A 271 1.79 -17.05 -7.47
CA PRO A 271 0.96 -18.19 -7.87
C PRO A 271 -0.19 -17.81 -8.82
N ASN A 272 -0.81 -16.64 -8.59
CA ASN A 272 -1.90 -16.13 -9.42
C ASN A 272 -1.44 -15.65 -10.80
N GLY A 273 -0.13 -15.52 -11.02
CA GLY A 273 0.43 -15.02 -12.27
C GLY A 273 0.24 -13.51 -12.45
N GLU A 274 0.08 -12.77 -11.35
CA GLU A 274 0.05 -11.31 -11.35
C GLU A 274 1.44 -10.80 -11.76
N GLY A 275 1.56 -10.39 -13.03
CA GLY A 275 2.85 -10.17 -13.70
C GLY A 275 3.47 -8.80 -13.46
N SER A 276 2.82 -7.94 -12.66
CA SER A 276 3.06 -6.49 -12.58
C SER A 276 3.28 -6.05 -11.14
N SER A 277 4.36 -6.57 -10.57
CA SER A 277 4.95 -6.11 -9.33
C SER A 277 6.45 -5.92 -9.55
N THR A 278 7.07 -5.13 -8.68
CA THR A 278 8.52 -4.91 -8.66
C THR A 278 9.27 -6.26 -8.66
N VAL A 279 8.83 -7.21 -7.82
CA VAL A 279 9.43 -8.55 -7.72
C VAL A 279 9.28 -9.35 -9.01
N CYS A 280 8.08 -9.40 -9.60
CA CYS A 280 7.83 -10.13 -10.85
C CYS A 280 8.60 -9.54 -12.04
N ILE A 281 8.78 -8.22 -12.09
CA ILE A 281 9.59 -7.57 -13.13
C ILE A 281 11.05 -7.96 -13.00
N LEU A 282 11.61 -7.94 -11.78
CA LEU A 282 13.00 -8.33 -11.54
C LEU A 282 13.26 -9.81 -11.85
N LEU A 283 12.32 -10.70 -11.51
CA LEU A 283 12.40 -12.12 -11.92
C LEU A 283 12.51 -12.27 -13.44
N LYS A 284 11.68 -11.54 -14.21
CA LYS A 284 11.72 -11.54 -15.68
C LYS A 284 13.00 -10.91 -16.26
N GLN A 285 13.70 -10.10 -15.48
CA GLN A 285 15.02 -9.55 -15.83
C GLN A 285 16.17 -10.50 -15.48
N GLY A 286 15.88 -11.69 -14.94
CA GLY A 286 16.86 -12.75 -14.68
C GLY A 286 17.41 -12.81 -13.25
N TYR A 287 16.86 -12.03 -12.32
CA TYR A 287 17.20 -12.13 -10.91
C TYR A 287 16.63 -13.42 -10.31
N SER A 288 17.33 -14.03 -9.35
CA SER A 288 16.70 -15.06 -8.51
C SER A 288 15.62 -14.45 -7.62
N LEU A 289 14.74 -15.26 -7.02
CA LEU A 289 13.66 -14.72 -6.17
C LEU A 289 14.20 -13.94 -4.96
N GLN A 290 15.27 -14.43 -4.34
CA GLN A 290 15.92 -13.70 -3.23
C GLN A 290 16.54 -12.40 -3.72
N GLU A 291 17.21 -12.40 -4.88
CA GLU A 291 17.84 -11.19 -5.42
C GLU A 291 16.79 -10.14 -5.82
N ALA A 292 15.65 -10.57 -6.36
CA ALA A 292 14.53 -9.69 -6.69
C ALA A 292 13.93 -9.01 -5.45
N ILE A 293 13.71 -9.77 -4.37
CA ILE A 293 13.22 -9.25 -3.08
C ILE A 293 14.24 -8.32 -2.43
N ASP A 294 15.53 -8.69 -2.47
CA ASP A 294 16.62 -7.86 -1.94
C ASP A 294 16.70 -6.51 -2.67
N GLU A 295 16.57 -6.53 -3.99
CA GLU A 295 16.64 -5.32 -4.81
C GLU A 295 15.42 -4.42 -4.61
N ALA A 296 14.21 -4.98 -4.53
CA ALA A 296 13.02 -4.23 -4.14
C ALA A 296 13.18 -3.59 -2.74
N GLY A 297 13.75 -4.34 -1.78
CA GLY A 297 14.09 -3.82 -0.45
C GLY A 297 15.07 -2.64 -0.51
N LYS A 298 16.13 -2.72 -1.31
CA LYS A 298 17.07 -1.61 -1.50
C LYS A 298 16.39 -0.37 -2.06
N MET A 299 15.45 -0.53 -3.00
CA MET A 299 14.69 0.61 -3.55
C MET A 299 13.94 1.36 -2.45
N VAL A 300 13.31 0.64 -1.50
CA VAL A 300 12.65 1.25 -0.33
C VAL A 300 13.67 1.98 0.55
N ILE A 301 14.81 1.36 0.86
CA ILE A 301 15.88 1.99 1.65
C ILE A 301 16.43 3.26 0.97
N ASP A 302 16.55 3.27 -0.36
CA ASP A 302 16.97 4.44 -1.10
C ASP A 302 15.94 5.58 -1.00
N ARG A 303 14.63 5.27 -0.93
CA ARG A 303 13.61 6.27 -0.64
C ARG A 303 13.73 6.85 0.76
N TYR A 304 14.16 6.08 1.76
CA TYR A 304 14.47 6.62 3.10
C TYR A 304 15.65 7.61 3.04
N LYS A 305 16.71 7.32 2.27
CA LYS A 305 17.81 8.27 2.07
C LYS A 305 17.35 9.56 1.37
N MET A 306 16.48 9.44 0.36
CA MET A 306 15.87 10.58 -0.31
C MET A 306 14.99 11.39 0.65
N TRP A 307 14.26 10.72 1.54
CA TRP A 307 13.47 11.37 2.59
C TRP A 307 14.34 12.19 3.54
N GLU A 308 15.40 11.61 4.07
CA GLU A 308 16.33 12.30 4.96
C GLU A 308 16.98 13.51 4.28
N GLN A 309 17.26 13.41 2.98
CA GLN A 309 17.75 14.54 2.20
C GLN A 309 16.66 15.60 2.00
N ALA A 310 15.43 15.22 1.66
CA ALA A 310 14.31 16.15 1.51
C ALA A 310 14.03 16.92 2.80
N VAL A 311 14.17 16.29 3.98
CA VAL A 311 14.05 16.97 5.28
C VAL A 311 15.13 18.05 5.45
N ARG A 312 16.37 17.79 5.01
CA ARG A 312 17.47 18.77 5.07
C ARG A 312 17.27 19.94 4.11
N ASP A 313 16.58 19.70 3.00
CA ASP A 313 16.37 20.69 1.93
C ASP A 313 15.07 21.50 2.10
N LEU A 314 14.33 21.30 3.20
CA LEU A 314 13.14 22.09 3.50
C LEU A 314 13.49 23.57 3.63
N PRO A 315 12.77 24.47 2.93
CA PRO A 315 12.85 25.89 3.24
C PRO A 315 12.18 26.16 4.60
N SER A 316 12.45 27.33 5.17
CA SER A 316 11.75 27.80 6.36
C SER A 316 10.63 28.77 5.95
N TRP A 317 9.48 28.60 6.56
CA TRP A 317 8.31 29.49 6.48
C TRP A 317 8.05 30.22 7.81
N GLY A 318 8.97 30.09 8.77
CA GLY A 318 8.86 30.62 10.12
C GLY A 318 8.48 29.54 11.14
N GLU A 319 8.92 29.72 12.39
CA GLU A 319 8.91 28.71 13.45
C GLU A 319 7.56 28.00 13.62
N GLU A 320 6.45 28.76 13.61
CA GLU A 320 5.10 28.20 13.78
C GLU A 320 4.68 27.28 12.62
N ILE A 321 4.97 27.67 11.38
CA ILE A 321 4.62 26.89 10.19
C ILE A 321 5.57 25.71 10.03
N ASP A 322 6.87 25.91 10.28
CA ASP A 322 7.88 24.85 10.22
C ASP A 322 7.52 23.71 11.21
N ALA A 323 7.03 24.05 12.40
CA ALA A 323 6.56 23.04 13.36
C ALA A 323 5.36 22.23 12.83
N VAL A 324 4.46 22.83 12.05
CA VAL A 324 3.33 22.11 11.43
C VAL A 324 3.80 21.27 10.25
N VAL A 325 4.74 21.76 9.44
CA VAL A 325 5.36 20.98 8.36
C VAL A 325 6.04 19.73 8.90
N LEU A 326 6.74 19.81 10.03
CA LEU A 326 7.33 18.63 10.68
C LEU A 326 6.26 17.62 11.14
N LYS A 327 5.09 18.08 11.60
CA LYS A 327 3.96 17.18 11.91
C LYS A 327 3.40 16.52 10.65
N LEU A 328 3.32 17.23 9.52
CA LEU A 328 2.91 16.65 8.24
C LEU A 328 3.89 15.57 7.78
N ILE A 329 5.19 15.83 7.87
CA ILE A 329 6.23 14.84 7.53
C ILE A 329 6.13 13.61 8.45
N GLN A 330 5.90 13.82 9.75
CA GLN A 330 5.64 12.71 10.67
C GLN A 330 4.40 11.92 10.26
N ALA A 331 3.29 12.58 9.90
CA ALA A 331 2.07 11.92 9.46
C ALA A 331 2.27 11.08 8.19
N TYR A 332 3.09 11.55 7.23
CA TYR A 332 3.48 10.74 6.07
C TYR A 332 4.32 9.52 6.46
N SER A 333 5.24 9.65 7.42
CA SER A 333 6.00 8.51 7.94
C SER A 333 5.11 7.51 8.68
N ASP A 334 4.07 8.00 9.38
CA ASP A 334 3.08 7.17 10.07
C ASP A 334 2.28 6.32 9.07
N VAL A 335 1.96 6.86 7.87
CA VAL A 335 1.33 6.08 6.79
C VAL A 335 2.19 4.90 6.37
N CYS A 336 3.50 5.12 6.12
CA CYS A 336 4.42 4.02 5.77
C CYS A 336 4.55 2.99 6.90
N TRP A 337 4.58 3.45 8.15
CA TRP A 337 4.66 2.56 9.31
C TRP A 337 3.40 1.72 9.47
N GLY A 338 2.23 2.36 9.33
CA GLY A 338 0.93 1.70 9.41
C GLY A 338 0.73 0.66 8.31
N ASP A 339 1.18 0.93 7.07
CA ASP A 339 1.18 -0.06 5.98
C ASP A 339 1.99 -1.30 6.35
N THR A 340 3.21 -1.09 6.85
CA THR A 340 4.10 -2.18 7.25
C THR A 340 3.46 -2.98 8.38
N MET A 341 2.97 -2.31 9.43
CA MET A 341 2.30 -2.94 10.55
C MET A 341 1.09 -3.77 10.11
N TRP A 342 0.21 -3.19 9.30
CA TRP A 342 -0.98 -3.87 8.79
C TRP A 342 -0.63 -5.04 7.89
N SER A 343 0.37 -4.91 7.03
CA SER A 343 0.84 -5.99 6.14
C SER A 343 1.29 -7.22 6.91
N PHE A 344 1.89 -7.04 8.08
CA PHE A 344 2.24 -8.12 9.00
C PHE A 344 1.08 -8.64 9.85
N GLN A 345 -0.10 -8.03 9.85
CA GLN A 345 -1.24 -8.48 10.68
C GLN A 345 -2.43 -8.98 9.87
N THR A 346 -2.64 -8.45 8.67
CA THR A 346 -3.73 -8.82 7.77
C THR A 346 -3.65 -10.29 7.35
N ALA A 347 -4.80 -10.90 7.11
CA ALA A 347 -4.88 -12.21 6.47
C ALA A 347 -4.66 -12.15 4.95
N ARG A 348 -4.60 -10.94 4.36
CA ARG A 348 -4.42 -10.73 2.91
C ARG A 348 -3.09 -11.26 2.37
N TYR A 349 -2.04 -11.24 3.20
CA TYR A 349 -0.66 -11.51 2.79
C TYR A 349 -0.03 -12.69 3.53
N MET A 350 1.15 -13.12 3.05
CA MET A 350 2.00 -14.17 3.64
C MET A 350 1.38 -15.59 3.70
N GLY A 351 0.18 -15.78 3.15
CA GLY A 351 -0.42 -17.10 2.92
C GLY A 351 -0.67 -17.92 4.19
N ALA A 352 -0.63 -19.25 4.04
CA ALA A 352 -0.90 -20.19 5.13
C ALA A 352 0.18 -20.20 6.23
N GLU A 353 1.38 -19.71 5.95
CA GLU A 353 2.53 -19.68 6.87
C GLU A 353 2.75 -18.28 7.48
N LYS A 354 1.75 -17.40 7.45
CA LYS A 354 1.88 -16.00 7.86
C LYS A 354 2.48 -15.81 9.26
N GLU A 355 2.17 -16.66 10.24
CA GLU A 355 2.75 -16.60 11.59
C GLU A 355 4.25 -16.87 11.60
N GLN A 356 4.72 -17.84 10.80
CA GLN A 356 6.15 -18.09 10.62
C GLN A 356 6.81 -16.94 9.85
N ALA A 357 6.18 -16.45 8.79
CA ALA A 357 6.67 -15.32 8.02
C ALA A 357 6.85 -14.07 8.90
N ARG A 358 5.87 -13.78 9.77
CA ARG A 358 5.94 -12.66 10.73
C ARG A 358 7.06 -12.84 11.75
N ALA A 359 7.27 -14.06 12.25
CA ALA A 359 8.27 -14.34 13.26
C ALA A 359 9.71 -14.39 12.72
N THR A 360 9.88 -14.77 11.45
CA THR A 360 11.22 -15.09 10.90
C THR A 360 11.62 -14.25 9.69
N GLY A 361 10.66 -13.55 9.08
CA GLY A 361 10.82 -12.90 7.77
C GLY A 361 10.97 -13.89 6.62
N MET A 362 10.67 -15.18 6.81
CA MET A 362 10.83 -16.20 5.75
C MET A 362 9.53 -16.42 5.00
N LEU A 363 9.59 -16.41 3.67
CA LEU A 363 8.48 -16.71 2.77
C LEU A 363 8.82 -17.95 1.94
N THR A 364 7.86 -18.87 1.80
CA THR A 364 8.02 -20.12 1.04
C THR A 364 7.14 -20.11 -0.21
N PHE A 365 7.71 -20.54 -1.34
CA PHE A 365 7.07 -20.56 -2.66
C PHE A 365 7.26 -21.93 -3.30
N ALA A 366 6.34 -22.33 -4.17
CA ALA A 366 6.55 -23.48 -5.03
C ALA A 366 7.48 -23.09 -6.19
N VAL A 367 8.49 -23.93 -6.48
CA VAL A 367 9.46 -23.72 -7.58
C VAL A 367 8.72 -23.44 -8.91
N LYS A 368 7.70 -24.24 -9.21
CA LYS A 368 6.88 -24.12 -10.44
C LYS A 368 6.24 -22.73 -10.62
N ASP A 369 5.86 -22.07 -9.53
CA ASP A 369 5.15 -20.79 -9.57
C ASP A 369 6.16 -19.66 -9.80
N VAL A 370 7.32 -19.74 -9.15
CA VAL A 370 8.45 -18.82 -9.37
C VAL A 370 8.98 -18.94 -10.80
N GLU A 371 9.18 -20.16 -11.30
CA GLU A 371 9.58 -20.40 -12.68
C GLU A 371 8.56 -19.87 -13.68
N LYS A 372 7.26 -20.01 -13.40
CA LYS A 372 6.19 -19.43 -14.22
C LYS A 372 6.26 -17.90 -14.24
N ALA A 373 6.47 -17.27 -13.08
CA ALA A 373 6.57 -15.81 -12.97
C ALA A 373 7.82 -15.24 -13.65
N ALA A 374 8.93 -15.99 -13.64
CA ALA A 374 10.20 -15.60 -14.28
C ALA A 374 10.18 -15.72 -15.82
N ARG A 375 9.19 -16.42 -16.41
CA ARG A 375 9.11 -16.56 -17.87
C ARG A 375 8.86 -15.21 -18.53
N VAL A 376 9.75 -14.85 -19.44
CA VAL A 376 9.56 -13.73 -20.37
C VAL A 376 8.53 -14.16 -21.41
N PRO A 377 7.49 -13.35 -21.67
CA PRO A 377 6.57 -13.60 -22.78
C PRO A 377 7.34 -13.74 -24.09
N GLN A 378 7.11 -14.83 -24.82
CA GLN A 378 7.69 -15.00 -26.15
C GLN A 378 6.84 -14.23 -27.16
N SER A 379 7.46 -13.37 -27.97
CA SER A 379 6.79 -12.75 -29.11
C SER A 379 6.35 -13.86 -30.08
N SER A 380 5.05 -14.06 -30.23
CA SER A 380 4.47 -14.95 -31.23
C SER A 380 4.53 -14.35 -32.63
#